data_AF-A0A496RMW7-F1
#
_entry.id   AF-A0A496RMW7-F1
#
_cell.length_a   1.000
_cell.length_b   1.000
_cell.length_c   1.000
_cell.angle_alpha   90.00
_cell.angle_beta   90.00
_cell.angle_gamma   90.00
#
_symmetry.space_group_name_H-M   'P 1'
#
loop_
_entity.id
_entity.type
_entity.pdbx_description
1 polymer ?
#
loop_
_entity_poly.entity_id
_entity_poly.type
_entity_poly.pdbx_seq_one_letter_code
_entity_poly.pdbx_strand_id
1 'polypeptide(L)'
;MRYKKVLYPLLTLLILEGILLQNPSVEKFCQKEEIAVKFEGNILEFFNNPLLIFTIFLYIFLFFLGLANIFIFVVKKLKKEPLLPQKPFAMEVKDEENWRTLILVLLNILILNLVVIFFLHPYLKKGLFLFIIYNFILEVIILTSLLTSLPKYRLGIKKQEFYPKELIMIYSATLVALIPVVILSYHIGNKLNLESKFHPIVTVIFLIKNKTLLSLLIFQILFLGPVVEELFFRGFLFSWLRKRFSFGLSTLVVSFIFAVLHKRVDNFLPIIILSVVLCFIYERTQNILNSIFIHSLHNFLGVLLILSLKPYSFI
;
A
#
# COMPACT_ATOMS: atom_id res chain seq x y z
N MET A 1 -4.32 -15.87 -25.83
CA MET A 1 -5.03 -16.26 -24.59
C MET A 1 -4.14 -16.73 -23.43
N ARG A 2 -2.94 -17.33 -23.65
CA ARG A 2 -2.09 -17.85 -22.54
C ARG A 2 -1.47 -16.79 -21.61
N TYR A 3 -1.19 -15.58 -22.08
CA TYR A 3 -0.51 -14.52 -21.29
C TYR A 3 -1.39 -13.91 -20.18
N LYS A 4 -2.72 -13.91 -20.34
CA LYS A 4 -3.66 -13.39 -19.32
C LYS A 4 -3.53 -14.09 -17.97
N LYS A 5 -3.14 -15.38 -17.96
CA LYS A 5 -3.00 -16.18 -16.73
C LYS A 5 -1.69 -15.94 -15.98
N VAL A 6 -0.66 -15.37 -16.62
CA VAL A 6 0.68 -15.14 -16.01
C VAL A 6 0.86 -13.68 -15.59
N LEU A 7 0.32 -12.74 -16.36
CA LEU A 7 0.43 -11.32 -16.06
C LEU A 7 -0.45 -10.91 -14.87
N TYR A 8 -1.59 -11.59 -14.68
CA TYR A 8 -2.49 -11.32 -13.56
C TYR A 8 -1.83 -11.56 -12.20
N PRO A 9 -1.26 -12.75 -11.91
CA PRO A 9 -0.55 -12.98 -10.65
C PRO A 9 0.62 -12.02 -10.44
N LEU A 10 1.31 -11.63 -11.52
CA LEU A 10 2.44 -10.70 -11.47
C LEU A 10 2.00 -9.26 -11.14
N LEU A 11 0.84 -8.84 -11.64
CA LEU A 11 0.21 -7.57 -11.26
C LEU A 11 -0.45 -7.65 -9.87
N THR A 12 -0.92 -8.82 -9.47
CA THR A 12 -1.47 -9.10 -8.12
C THR A 12 -0.37 -9.08 -7.05
N LEU A 13 0.85 -9.49 -7.41
CA LEU A 13 2.07 -9.43 -6.60
C LEU A 13 2.44 -8.01 -6.15
N LEU A 14 1.89 -6.98 -6.79
CA LEU A 14 2.43 -5.62 -6.78
C LEU A 14 1.35 -4.53 -6.69
N ILE A 15 0.20 -4.87 -6.11
CA ILE A 15 -0.93 -3.97 -6.08
C ILE A 15 -0.65 -2.80 -5.13
N LEU A 16 -0.93 -1.61 -5.66
CA LEU A 16 -0.83 -0.33 -4.99
C LEU A 16 -1.83 -0.24 -3.86
N GLU A 17 -1.32 0.13 -2.68
CA GLU A 17 -2.09 0.29 -1.46
C GLU A 17 -2.52 1.76 -1.32
N GLY A 18 -3.81 1.95 -1.00
CA GLY A 18 -4.46 3.25 -1.01
C GLY A 18 -5.93 3.11 -0.65
N ILE A 19 -6.24 3.10 0.64
CA ILE A 19 -7.59 2.90 1.21
C ILE A 19 -8.58 3.94 0.67
N LEU A 20 -8.10 5.17 0.47
CA LEU A 20 -8.93 6.32 0.09
C LEU A 20 -9.21 6.38 -1.42
N LEU A 21 -8.43 5.67 -2.24
CA LEU A 21 -8.65 5.55 -3.69
C LEU A 21 -9.67 4.45 -4.06
N GLN A 22 -10.22 3.74 -3.07
CA GLN A 22 -11.17 2.63 -3.25
C GLN A 22 -12.63 3.05 -3.05
N ASN A 23 -13.13 3.90 -3.96
CA ASN A 23 -14.51 4.37 -3.96
C ASN A 23 -15.42 3.43 -4.78
N PRO A 24 -16.56 2.97 -4.21
CA PRO A 24 -17.53 2.12 -4.93
C PRO A 24 -18.05 2.73 -6.25
N SER A 25 -18.00 4.05 -6.39
CA SER A 25 -18.37 4.76 -7.61
C SER A 25 -17.36 4.56 -8.75
N VAL A 26 -16.08 4.38 -8.43
CA VAL A 26 -15.03 4.04 -9.42
C VAL A 26 -15.12 2.58 -9.79
N GLU A 27 -15.36 1.71 -8.81
CA GLU A 27 -15.61 0.31 -9.08
C GLU A 27 -16.82 0.15 -10.01
N LYS A 28 -17.90 0.89 -9.75
CA LYS A 28 -19.06 0.98 -10.66
C LYS A 28 -18.73 1.65 -11.99
N PHE A 29 -17.89 2.67 -12.05
CA PHE A 29 -17.45 3.29 -13.31
C PHE A 29 -16.66 2.29 -14.18
N CYS A 30 -15.66 1.62 -13.60
CA CYS A 30 -14.88 0.57 -14.25
C CYS A 30 -15.73 -0.65 -14.63
N GLN A 31 -16.72 -1.02 -13.81
CA GLN A 31 -17.66 -2.12 -14.10
C GLN A 31 -18.68 -1.75 -15.19
N LYS A 32 -19.16 -0.50 -15.22
CA LYS A 32 -20.19 -0.02 -16.15
C LYS A 32 -19.65 0.17 -17.57
N GLU A 33 -18.36 0.44 -17.71
CA GLU A 33 -17.72 0.59 -19.02
C GLU A 33 -17.14 -0.72 -19.61
N GLU A 34 -17.36 -1.89 -18.98
CA GLU A 34 -16.78 -3.18 -19.42
C GLU A 34 -15.27 -3.10 -19.75
N ILE A 35 -14.52 -2.26 -19.01
CA ILE A 35 -13.10 -2.00 -19.27
C ILE A 35 -12.28 -3.21 -18.83
N ALA A 36 -12.29 -4.24 -19.67
CA ALA A 36 -11.38 -5.35 -19.60
C ALA A 36 -10.07 -4.87 -20.22
N VAL A 37 -9.17 -4.33 -19.40
CA VAL A 37 -7.81 -4.03 -19.83
C VAL A 37 -7.24 -5.29 -20.48
N LYS A 38 -7.05 -5.24 -21.79
CA LYS A 38 -6.46 -6.31 -22.56
C LYS A 38 -5.02 -5.91 -22.86
N PHE A 39 -4.16 -6.92 -22.87
CA PHE A 39 -2.77 -6.77 -23.30
C PHE A 39 -2.66 -7.42 -24.67
N GLU A 40 -2.27 -6.61 -25.65
CA GLU A 40 -1.92 -7.06 -27.00
C GLU A 40 -0.45 -6.74 -27.21
N GLY A 41 0.21 -7.63 -27.94
CA GLY A 41 1.63 -7.55 -28.23
C GLY A 41 2.27 -8.93 -28.25
N ASN A 42 3.13 -9.15 -29.23
CA ASN A 42 3.98 -10.33 -29.25
C ASN A 42 5.04 -10.20 -28.15
N ILE A 43 5.57 -11.31 -27.65
CA ILE A 43 6.64 -11.33 -26.65
C ILE A 43 7.84 -10.46 -27.08
N LEU A 44 8.08 -10.38 -28.39
CA LEU A 44 9.12 -9.57 -29.01
C LEU A 44 8.90 -8.06 -28.83
N GLU A 45 7.65 -7.59 -28.79
CA GLU A 45 7.35 -6.16 -28.57
C GLU A 45 7.68 -5.74 -27.14
N PHE A 46 7.50 -6.63 -26.15
CA PHE A 46 7.91 -6.35 -24.76
C PHE A 46 9.40 -6.02 -24.65
N PHE A 47 10.24 -6.65 -25.47
CA PHE A 47 11.70 -6.39 -25.50
C PHE A 47 12.08 -5.06 -26.19
N ASN A 48 11.13 -4.34 -26.77
CA ASN A 48 11.39 -3.00 -27.33
C ASN A 48 11.12 -1.87 -26.32
N ASN A 49 10.55 -2.17 -25.15
CA ASN A 49 10.29 -1.17 -24.11
C ASN A 49 11.40 -1.20 -23.04
N PRO A 50 12.31 -0.20 -23.03
CA PRO A 50 13.43 -0.17 -22.10
C PRO A 50 12.96 -0.08 -20.63
N LEU A 51 11.82 0.56 -20.36
CA LEU A 51 11.27 0.66 -19.00
C LEU A 51 10.79 -0.71 -18.51
N LEU A 52 10.14 -1.50 -19.37
CA LEU A 52 9.72 -2.85 -19.01
C LEU A 52 10.91 -3.79 -18.82
N ILE A 53 11.90 -3.73 -19.69
CA ILE A 53 13.15 -4.49 -19.54
C ILE A 53 13.82 -4.16 -18.21
N PHE A 54 14.04 -2.87 -17.93
CA PHE A 54 14.62 -2.40 -16.68
C PHE A 54 13.83 -2.91 -15.47
N THR A 55 12.50 -2.81 -15.53
CA THR A 55 11.61 -3.26 -14.45
C THR A 55 11.75 -4.77 -14.21
N ILE A 56 11.76 -5.59 -15.26
CA ILE A 56 11.97 -7.04 -15.15
C ILE A 56 13.32 -7.35 -14.52
N PHE A 57 14.41 -6.73 -14.99
CA PHE A 57 15.74 -6.92 -14.39
C PHE A 57 15.79 -6.50 -12.93
N LEU A 58 15.13 -5.40 -12.56
CA LEU A 58 15.02 -4.94 -11.18
C LEU A 58 14.32 -5.98 -10.30
N TYR A 59 13.21 -6.58 -10.75
CA TYR A 59 12.53 -7.64 -10.01
C TYR A 59 13.37 -8.91 -9.86
N ILE A 60 14.07 -9.33 -10.92
CA ILE A 60 14.97 -10.48 -10.87
C ILE A 60 16.10 -10.21 -9.86
N PHE A 61 16.70 -9.02 -9.92
CA PHE A 61 17.73 -8.60 -8.97
C PHE A 61 17.20 -8.61 -7.53
N LEU A 62 16.03 -8.00 -7.27
CA LEU A 62 15.41 -7.96 -5.95
C LEU A 62 15.04 -9.36 -5.43
N PHE A 63 14.66 -10.29 -6.30
CA PHE A 63 14.40 -11.68 -5.96
C PHE A 63 15.66 -12.38 -5.44
N PHE A 64 16.77 -12.31 -6.19
CA PHE A 64 18.03 -12.92 -5.75
C PHE A 64 18.62 -12.23 -4.52
N LEU A 65 18.51 -10.89 -4.44
CA LEU A 65 18.87 -10.14 -3.24
C LEU A 65 18.02 -10.58 -2.03
N GLY A 66 16.73 -10.80 -2.23
CA GLY A 66 15.81 -11.31 -1.23
C GLY A 66 16.19 -12.70 -0.73
N LEU A 67 16.54 -13.63 -1.62
CA LEU A 67 17.03 -14.96 -1.25
C LEU A 67 18.30 -14.89 -0.40
N ALA A 68 19.26 -14.07 -0.79
CA ALA A 68 20.48 -13.84 -0.02
C ALA A 68 20.17 -13.25 1.37
N ASN A 69 19.22 -12.31 1.44
CA ASN A 69 18.84 -11.67 2.71
C ASN A 69 18.05 -12.59 3.64
N ILE A 70 17.25 -13.52 3.10
CA ILE A 70 16.64 -14.60 3.90
C ILE A 70 17.73 -15.44 4.57
N PHE A 71 18.79 -15.82 3.83
CA PHE A 71 19.91 -16.54 4.41
C PHE A 71 20.60 -15.73 5.52
N ILE A 72 20.85 -14.43 5.30
CA ILE A 72 21.40 -13.53 6.32
C ILE A 72 20.50 -13.49 7.56
N PHE A 73 19.18 -13.48 7.40
CA PHE A 73 18.24 -13.47 8.53
C PHE A 73 18.30 -14.74 9.35
N VAL A 74 18.41 -15.90 8.70
CA VAL A 74 18.61 -17.18 9.38
C VAL A 74 19.90 -17.13 10.19
N VAL A 75 21.01 -16.70 9.58
CA VAL A 75 22.31 -16.58 10.28
C VAL A 75 22.23 -15.64 11.47
N LYS A 76 21.67 -14.43 11.31
CA LYS A 76 21.50 -13.47 12.41
C LYS A 76 20.62 -14.03 13.53
N LYS A 77 19.52 -14.70 13.18
CA LYS A 77 18.64 -15.35 14.17
C LYS A 77 19.36 -16.44 14.96
N LEU A 78 20.17 -17.28 14.31
CA LEU A 78 20.99 -18.30 14.96
C LEU A 78 22.03 -17.67 15.90
N LYS A 79 22.62 -16.54 15.50
CA LYS A 79 23.56 -15.75 16.33
C LYS A 79 22.88 -14.88 17.40
N LYS A 80 21.55 -14.86 17.47
CA LYS A 80 20.76 -13.95 18.32
C LYS A 80 21.06 -12.47 18.08
N GLU A 81 21.48 -12.12 16.86
CA GLU A 81 21.74 -10.74 16.44
C GLU A 81 20.43 -10.09 15.96
N PRO A 82 20.09 -8.87 16.43
CA PRO A 82 18.90 -8.18 15.98
C PRO A 82 19.02 -7.69 14.53
N LEU A 83 17.91 -7.73 13.78
CA LEU A 83 17.84 -7.20 12.40
C LEU A 83 17.80 -5.67 12.36
N LEU A 84 17.04 -5.10 13.28
CA LEU A 84 16.88 -3.66 13.53
C LEU A 84 17.12 -3.41 15.01
N PRO A 85 17.56 -2.20 15.42
CA PRO A 85 17.71 -1.87 16.84
C PRO A 85 16.41 -2.11 17.60
N GLN A 86 16.51 -2.44 18.89
CA GLN A 86 15.34 -2.59 19.78
C GLN A 86 15.19 -1.33 20.61
N LYS A 87 14.35 -0.40 20.17
CA LYS A 87 14.07 0.80 20.95
C LYS A 87 12.89 0.59 21.89
N PRO A 88 12.92 1.18 23.09
CA PRO A 88 11.78 1.12 24.00
C PRO A 88 10.58 1.78 23.35
N PHE A 89 9.42 1.15 23.47
CA PHE A 89 8.18 1.70 22.94
C PHE A 89 7.82 2.99 23.69
N ALA A 90 7.61 4.10 22.97
CA ALA A 90 7.29 5.39 23.60
C ALA A 90 5.88 5.37 24.20
N MET A 91 5.77 5.01 25.49
CA MET A 91 4.49 4.78 26.17
C MET A 91 3.80 6.05 26.73
N GLU A 92 4.28 7.25 26.42
CA GLU A 92 3.92 8.47 27.18
C GLU A 92 2.54 9.08 26.91
N VAL A 93 1.83 8.70 25.84
CA VAL A 93 0.53 9.34 25.48
C VAL A 93 -0.63 8.98 26.43
N LYS A 94 -1.34 9.97 26.98
CA LYS A 94 -2.55 9.75 27.79
C LYS A 94 -3.71 9.20 26.95
N ASP A 95 -4.57 8.37 27.54
CA ASP A 95 -5.68 7.74 26.82
C ASP A 95 -6.75 8.71 26.31
N GLU A 96 -6.95 9.83 27.00
CA GLU A 96 -7.86 10.90 26.57
C GLU A 96 -7.44 11.52 25.22
N GLU A 97 -6.13 11.65 24.99
CA GLU A 97 -5.58 12.15 23.71
C GLU A 97 -5.86 11.18 22.55
N ASN A 98 -5.90 9.87 22.84
CA ASN A 98 -6.22 8.85 21.84
C ASN A 98 -7.68 8.92 21.41
N TRP A 99 -8.61 9.02 22.38
CA TRP A 99 -10.04 9.13 22.07
C TRP A 99 -10.36 10.42 21.32
N ARG A 100 -9.77 11.55 21.74
CA ARG A 100 -9.93 12.82 21.00
C ARG A 100 -9.46 12.69 19.55
N THR A 101 -8.29 12.09 19.34
CA THR A 101 -7.76 11.88 17.98
C THR A 101 -8.66 10.97 17.15
N LEU A 102 -9.14 9.86 17.73
CA LEU A 102 -10.04 8.94 17.03
C LEU A 102 -11.33 9.64 16.61
N ILE A 103 -11.96 10.36 17.53
CA ILE A 103 -13.21 11.09 17.28
C ILE A 103 -13.00 12.14 16.18
N LEU A 104 -11.92 12.92 16.24
CA LEU A 104 -11.62 13.93 15.22
C LEU A 104 -11.40 13.31 13.84
N VAL A 105 -10.64 12.22 13.75
CA VAL A 105 -10.42 11.52 12.47
C VAL A 105 -11.73 10.96 11.93
N LEU A 106 -12.51 10.28 12.76
CA LEU A 106 -13.80 9.70 12.35
C LEU A 106 -14.81 10.78 11.95
N LEU A 107 -14.88 11.90 12.68
CA LEU A 107 -15.74 13.03 12.34
C LEU A 107 -15.31 13.67 11.02
N ASN A 108 -14.01 13.88 10.79
CA ASN A 108 -13.52 14.41 9.52
C ASN A 108 -13.85 13.48 8.35
N ILE A 109 -13.65 12.17 8.53
CA ILE A 109 -14.03 11.17 7.52
C ILE A 109 -15.55 11.20 7.28
N LEU A 110 -16.36 11.26 8.33
CA LEU A 110 -17.81 11.31 8.23
C LEU A 110 -18.28 12.56 7.51
N ILE A 111 -17.88 13.75 7.98
CA ILE A 111 -18.25 15.04 7.40
C ILE A 111 -17.87 15.07 5.93
N LEU A 112 -16.65 14.64 5.58
CA LEU A 112 -16.24 14.67 4.18
C LEU A 112 -17.03 13.69 3.31
N ASN A 113 -17.32 12.48 3.81
CA ASN A 113 -18.18 11.54 3.09
C ASN A 113 -19.60 12.10 2.90
N LEU A 114 -20.15 12.82 3.89
CA LEU A 114 -21.45 13.48 3.75
C LEU A 114 -21.37 14.61 2.72
N VAL A 115 -20.36 15.47 2.77
CA VAL A 115 -20.14 16.52 1.76
C VAL A 115 -20.10 15.91 0.35
N VAL A 116 -19.47 14.75 0.22
CA VAL A 116 -19.36 14.06 -1.05
C VAL A 116 -20.69 13.50 -1.51
N ILE A 117 -21.38 12.77 -0.65
CA ILE A 117 -22.65 12.14 -0.99
C ILE A 117 -23.69 13.22 -1.37
N PHE A 118 -23.75 14.33 -0.64
CA PHE A 118 -24.77 15.35 -0.84
C PHE A 118 -24.42 16.39 -1.91
N PHE A 119 -23.16 16.78 -2.03
CA PHE A 119 -22.76 17.90 -2.90
C PHE A 119 -21.94 17.46 -4.12
N LEU A 120 -21.12 16.41 -4.02
CA LEU A 120 -20.17 16.04 -5.09
C LEU A 120 -20.57 14.79 -5.87
N HIS A 121 -21.38 13.88 -5.31
CA HIS A 121 -21.77 12.61 -5.92
C HIS A 121 -22.46 12.77 -7.30
N PRO A 122 -23.30 13.80 -7.54
CA PRO A 122 -23.84 14.07 -8.88
C PRO A 122 -22.76 14.41 -9.93
N TYR A 123 -21.62 14.93 -9.49
CA TYR A 123 -20.51 15.38 -10.33
C TYR A 123 -19.38 14.34 -10.43
N LEU A 124 -19.15 13.55 -9.38
CA LEU A 124 -18.16 12.45 -9.37
C LEU A 124 -18.50 11.36 -10.38
N LYS A 125 -19.79 11.17 -10.69
CA LYS A 125 -20.24 10.30 -11.79
C LYS A 125 -19.84 10.81 -13.18
N LYS A 126 -19.44 12.08 -13.31
CA LYS A 126 -19.19 12.76 -14.59
C LYS A 126 -17.73 12.78 -15.03
N GLY A 127 -16.76 12.38 -14.20
CA GLY A 127 -15.37 12.31 -14.67
C GLY A 127 -14.30 11.94 -13.65
N LEU A 128 -13.35 11.13 -14.11
CA LEU A 128 -12.16 10.65 -13.38
C LEU A 128 -11.33 11.77 -12.72
N PHE A 129 -11.33 12.97 -13.32
CA PHE A 129 -10.63 14.14 -12.77
C PHE A 129 -11.15 14.55 -11.39
N LEU A 130 -12.47 14.73 -11.24
CA LEU A 130 -13.08 15.16 -9.98
C LEU A 130 -12.86 14.13 -8.87
N PHE A 131 -12.80 12.85 -9.24
CA PHE A 131 -12.48 11.77 -8.31
C PHE A 131 -11.06 11.90 -7.72
N ILE A 132 -10.04 12.09 -8.56
CA ILE A 132 -8.65 12.18 -8.10
C ILE A 132 -8.43 13.43 -7.24
N ILE A 133 -9.04 14.56 -7.61
CA ILE A 133 -9.02 15.79 -6.80
C ILE A 133 -9.71 15.57 -5.46
N TYR A 134 -10.85 14.88 -5.46
CA TYR A 134 -11.57 14.57 -4.23
C TYR A 134 -10.73 13.74 -3.25
N ASN A 135 -10.11 12.64 -3.70
CA ASN A 135 -9.27 11.82 -2.82
C ASN A 135 -8.05 12.58 -2.32
N PHE A 136 -7.46 13.44 -3.17
CA PHE A 136 -6.38 14.33 -2.74
C PHE A 136 -6.80 15.20 -1.55
N ILE A 137 -7.96 15.87 -1.68
CA ILE A 137 -8.48 16.74 -0.63
C ILE A 137 -8.76 15.93 0.65
N LEU A 138 -9.34 14.74 0.51
CA LEU A 138 -9.62 13.83 1.62
C LEU A 138 -8.33 13.42 2.36
N GLU A 139 -7.30 13.02 1.62
CA GLU A 139 -6.00 12.67 2.18
C GLU A 139 -5.35 13.85 2.90
N VAL A 140 -5.40 15.05 2.32
CA VAL A 140 -4.87 16.28 2.96
C VAL A 140 -5.63 16.62 4.24
N ILE A 141 -6.96 16.49 4.25
CA ILE A 141 -7.79 16.73 5.45
C ILE A 141 -7.44 15.71 6.54
N ILE A 142 -7.36 14.42 6.21
CA ILE A 142 -6.99 13.38 7.18
C ILE A 142 -5.57 13.63 7.69
N LEU A 143 -4.62 13.93 6.81
CA LEU A 143 -3.24 14.26 7.18
C LEU A 143 -3.21 15.43 8.17
N THR A 144 -3.94 16.51 7.89
CA THR A 144 -3.99 17.70 8.74
C THR A 144 -4.63 17.37 10.09
N SER A 145 -5.72 16.60 10.09
CA SER A 145 -6.36 16.11 11.32
C SER A 145 -5.41 15.28 12.17
N LEU A 146 -4.65 14.37 11.55
CA LEU A 146 -3.68 13.52 12.25
C LEU A 146 -2.52 14.34 12.80
N LEU A 147 -1.94 15.24 12.01
CA LEU A 147 -0.79 16.05 12.42
C LEU A 147 -1.13 17.07 13.51
N THR A 148 -2.38 17.56 13.55
CA THR A 148 -2.85 18.48 14.59
C THR A 148 -3.29 17.77 15.87
N SER A 149 -3.67 16.50 15.78
CA SER A 149 -4.15 15.72 16.92
C SER A 149 -3.08 14.84 17.55
N LEU A 150 -2.12 14.34 16.75
CA LEU A 150 -1.05 13.46 17.22
C LEU A 150 0.18 14.26 17.61
N PRO A 151 0.69 14.10 18.85
CA PRO A 151 1.92 14.76 19.23
C PRO A 151 3.11 14.21 18.43
N LYS A 152 3.97 15.10 17.90
CA LYS A 152 5.10 14.74 17.04
C LYS A 152 6.10 13.78 17.71
N TYR A 153 6.28 13.87 19.02
CA TYR A 153 7.19 12.99 19.77
C TYR A 153 6.75 11.51 19.71
N ARG A 154 5.44 11.24 19.61
CA ARG A 154 4.87 9.89 19.48
C ARG A 154 5.24 9.23 18.15
N LEU A 155 5.34 10.04 17.10
CA LEU A 155 5.63 9.56 15.75
C LEU A 155 7.09 9.14 15.59
N GLY A 156 7.95 9.57 16.52
CA GLY A 156 9.37 9.24 16.50
C GLY A 156 10.10 9.75 15.26
N ILE A 157 9.62 10.86 14.69
CA ILE A 157 10.20 11.47 13.49
C ILE A 157 11.62 11.96 13.82
N LYS A 158 12.61 11.12 13.52
CA LYS A 158 14.02 11.36 13.82
C LYS A 158 14.88 10.96 12.63
N LYS A 159 15.53 11.94 11.98
CA LYS A 159 16.39 11.68 10.79
C LYS A 159 17.59 10.78 11.11
N GLN A 160 18.15 10.87 12.31
CA GLN A 160 19.32 10.08 12.75
C GLN A 160 19.00 8.60 12.99
N GLU A 161 17.72 8.22 13.00
CA GLU A 161 17.24 6.88 13.35
C GLU A 161 16.57 6.21 12.13
N PHE A 162 17.14 6.45 10.95
CA PHE A 162 16.70 5.90 9.66
C PHE A 162 17.67 4.81 9.20
N TYR A 163 17.16 3.63 8.84
CA TYR A 163 17.96 2.41 8.62
C TYR A 163 17.83 1.85 7.19
N PRO A 164 18.16 2.63 6.14
CA PRO A 164 17.81 2.28 4.76
C PRO A 164 18.36 0.92 4.32
N LYS A 165 19.57 0.54 4.75
CA LYS A 165 20.19 -0.73 4.39
C LYS A 165 19.39 -1.90 4.97
N GLU A 166 19.09 -1.86 6.27
CA GLU A 166 18.32 -2.89 6.97
C GLU A 166 16.89 -2.97 6.44
N LEU A 167 16.29 -1.82 6.11
CA LEU A 167 14.96 -1.75 5.52
C LEU A 167 14.90 -2.40 4.15
N ILE A 168 15.83 -2.07 3.24
CA ILE A 168 15.93 -2.71 1.92
C ILE A 168 16.15 -4.22 2.07
N MET A 169 16.97 -4.62 3.05
CA MET A 169 17.24 -6.03 3.35
C MET A 169 15.97 -6.78 3.79
N ILE A 170 15.18 -6.20 4.70
CA ILE A 170 13.88 -6.74 5.14
C ILE A 170 12.89 -6.78 4.00
N TYR A 171 12.81 -5.70 3.21
CA TYR A 171 11.85 -5.59 2.14
C TYR A 171 12.12 -6.56 1.01
N SER A 172 13.38 -6.73 0.57
CA SER A 172 13.70 -7.70 -0.48
C SER A 172 13.42 -9.15 -0.04
N ALA A 173 13.70 -9.50 1.21
CA ALA A 173 13.30 -10.80 1.77
C ALA A 173 11.77 -10.97 1.81
N THR A 174 11.05 -9.90 2.14
CA THR A 174 9.58 -9.87 2.14
C THR A 174 9.02 -10.10 0.74
N LEU A 175 9.60 -9.49 -0.30
CA LEU A 175 9.18 -9.70 -1.69
C LEU A 175 9.24 -11.17 -2.11
N VAL A 176 10.30 -11.88 -1.72
CA VAL A 176 10.42 -13.32 -1.99
C VAL A 176 9.36 -14.11 -1.22
N ALA A 177 9.13 -13.79 0.05
CA ALA A 177 8.13 -14.45 0.88
C ALA A 177 6.68 -14.20 0.40
N LEU A 178 6.43 -13.08 -0.28
CA LEU A 178 5.12 -12.75 -0.84
C LEU A 178 4.75 -13.61 -2.07
N ILE A 179 5.72 -14.14 -2.82
CA ILE A 179 5.48 -14.97 -4.01
C ILE A 179 4.54 -16.15 -3.74
N PRO A 180 4.86 -17.08 -2.81
CA PRO A 180 3.96 -18.19 -2.51
C PRO A 180 2.61 -17.73 -1.96
N VAL A 181 2.55 -16.60 -1.25
CA VAL A 181 1.34 -16.04 -0.65
C VAL A 181 0.40 -15.51 -1.73
N VAL A 182 0.93 -14.85 -2.75
CA VAL A 182 0.14 -14.35 -3.88
C VAL A 182 -0.39 -15.52 -4.72
N ILE A 183 0.45 -16.53 -4.98
CA ILE A 183 0.02 -17.77 -5.66
C ILE A 183 -1.12 -18.42 -4.89
N LEU A 184 -0.99 -18.55 -3.56
CA LEU A 184 -2.04 -19.08 -2.71
C LEU A 184 -3.32 -18.23 -2.77
N SER A 185 -3.20 -16.90 -2.70
CA SER A 185 -4.33 -15.98 -2.75
C SER A 185 -5.08 -16.06 -4.08
N TYR A 186 -4.35 -16.20 -5.19
CA TYR A 186 -4.92 -16.44 -6.51
C TYR A 186 -5.73 -17.76 -6.57
N HIS A 187 -5.18 -18.85 -6.02
CA HIS A 187 -5.89 -20.13 -5.97
C HIS A 187 -7.15 -20.08 -5.08
N ILE A 188 -7.08 -19.40 -3.94
CA ILE A 188 -8.23 -19.18 -3.05
C ILE A 188 -9.31 -18.37 -3.80
N GLY A 189 -8.93 -17.27 -4.46
CA GLY A 189 -9.86 -16.43 -5.22
C GLY A 189 -10.59 -17.22 -6.31
N ASN A 190 -9.86 -18.01 -7.10
CA ASN A 190 -10.45 -18.88 -8.12
C ASN A 190 -11.42 -19.91 -7.53
N LYS A 191 -11.06 -20.55 -6.41
CA LYS A 191 -11.92 -21.56 -5.76
C LYS A 191 -13.21 -20.95 -5.21
N LEU A 192 -13.17 -19.70 -4.78
CA LEU A 192 -14.33 -18.96 -4.28
C LEU A 192 -15.15 -18.29 -5.40
N ASN A 193 -14.82 -18.55 -6.68
CA ASN A 193 -15.41 -17.88 -7.85
C ASN A 193 -15.37 -16.34 -7.75
N LEU A 194 -14.36 -15.82 -7.04
CA LEU A 194 -14.10 -14.39 -6.99
C LEU A 194 -13.32 -14.06 -8.27
N GLU A 195 -14.00 -13.50 -9.27
CA GLU A 195 -13.34 -13.01 -10.47
C GLU A 195 -12.20 -12.07 -10.07
N SER A 196 -10.95 -12.48 -10.31
CA SER A 196 -9.83 -11.58 -10.14
C SER A 196 -10.01 -10.46 -11.17
N LYS A 197 -10.35 -9.26 -10.72
CA LYS A 197 -10.42 -8.02 -11.53
C LYS A 197 -9.17 -7.20 -11.28
N PHE A 198 -8.71 -6.41 -12.24
CA PHE A 198 -7.59 -5.50 -11.96
C PHE A 198 -7.96 -4.61 -10.77
N HIS A 199 -6.96 -4.24 -9.97
CA HIS A 199 -7.22 -3.25 -8.94
C HIS A 199 -7.74 -1.97 -9.61
N PRO A 200 -8.79 -1.30 -9.09
CA PRO A 200 -9.36 -0.12 -9.74
C PRO A 200 -8.32 0.95 -10.08
N ILE A 201 -7.29 1.08 -9.24
CA ILE A 201 -6.18 2.02 -9.47
C ILE A 201 -5.36 1.71 -10.75
N VAL A 202 -5.19 0.43 -11.09
CA VAL A 202 -4.48 -0.02 -12.29
C VAL A 202 -5.28 0.42 -13.51
N THR A 203 -6.58 0.16 -13.50
CA THR A 203 -7.51 0.58 -14.55
C THR A 203 -7.50 2.10 -14.70
N VAL A 204 -7.55 2.84 -13.59
CA VAL A 204 -7.45 4.31 -13.58
C VAL A 204 -6.13 4.80 -14.19
N ILE A 205 -4.98 4.22 -13.81
CA ILE A 205 -3.67 4.60 -14.35
C ILE A 205 -3.64 4.40 -15.87
N PHE A 206 -4.22 3.31 -16.39
CA PHE A 206 -4.30 3.07 -17.83
C PHE A 206 -5.24 4.05 -18.55
N LEU A 207 -6.36 4.42 -17.93
CA LEU A 207 -7.34 5.36 -18.48
C LEU A 207 -6.84 6.82 -18.56
N ILE A 208 -6.01 7.26 -17.62
CA ILE A 208 -5.56 8.66 -17.58
C ILE A 208 -4.60 8.96 -18.74
N LYS A 209 -5.05 9.82 -19.66
CA LYS A 209 -4.22 10.40 -20.73
C LYS A 209 -3.55 11.72 -20.32
N ASN A 210 -4.17 12.49 -19.42
CA ASN A 210 -3.64 13.78 -18.96
C ASN A 210 -2.42 13.57 -18.03
N LYS A 211 -1.25 14.07 -18.44
CA LYS A 211 0.01 13.89 -17.69
C LYS A 211 -0.04 14.51 -16.29
N THR A 212 -0.61 15.70 -16.14
CA THR A 212 -0.73 16.37 -14.85
C THR A 212 -1.57 15.56 -13.87
N LEU A 213 -2.70 15.03 -14.33
CA LEU A 213 -3.59 14.19 -13.52
C LEU A 213 -2.92 12.87 -13.13
N LEU A 214 -2.17 12.27 -14.04
CA LEU A 214 -1.40 11.06 -13.77
C LEU A 214 -0.29 11.32 -12.73
N SER A 215 0.45 12.42 -12.86
CA SER A 215 1.47 12.81 -11.89
C SER A 215 0.88 13.06 -10.50
N LEU A 216 -0.28 13.72 -10.42
CA LEU A 216 -0.98 13.94 -9.15
C LEU A 216 -1.39 12.61 -8.50
N LEU A 217 -1.93 11.68 -9.29
CA LEU A 217 -2.30 10.36 -8.80
C LEU A 217 -1.09 9.56 -8.33
N ILE A 218 0.00 9.56 -9.09
CA ILE A 218 1.25 8.88 -8.70
C ILE A 218 1.79 9.50 -7.40
N PHE A 219 1.74 10.83 -7.25
CA PHE A 219 2.14 11.48 -6.01
C PHE A 219 1.30 11.02 -4.81
N GLN A 220 -0.02 10.88 -4.98
CA GLN A 220 -0.90 10.35 -3.93
C GLN A 220 -0.46 8.94 -3.52
N ILE A 221 -0.31 8.05 -4.49
CA ILE A 221 0.02 6.65 -4.27
C ILE A 221 1.39 6.47 -3.62
N LEU A 222 2.39 7.25 -4.04
CA LEU A 222 3.77 7.07 -3.58
C LEU A 222 4.09 7.80 -2.28
N PHE A 223 3.40 8.89 -1.99
CA PHE A 223 3.75 9.76 -0.86
C PHE A 223 2.58 10.02 0.06
N LEU A 224 1.52 10.64 -0.45
CA LEU A 224 0.46 11.16 0.42
C LEU A 224 -0.31 10.03 1.13
N GLY A 225 -0.70 9.00 0.37
CA GLY A 225 -1.33 7.77 0.87
C GLY A 225 -0.48 7.08 1.94
N PRO A 226 0.75 6.64 1.64
CA PRO A 226 1.64 6.02 2.63
C PRO A 226 1.84 6.89 3.88
N VAL A 227 2.02 8.20 3.75
CA VAL A 227 2.17 9.08 4.92
C VAL A 227 0.91 9.07 5.79
N VAL A 228 -0.26 9.26 5.18
CA VAL A 228 -1.55 9.26 5.91
C VAL A 228 -1.80 7.92 6.57
N GLU A 229 -1.61 6.83 5.84
CA GLU A 229 -1.85 5.48 6.31
C GLU A 229 -0.88 5.10 7.43
N GLU A 230 0.42 5.36 7.29
CA GLU A 230 1.38 5.08 8.36
C GLU A 230 1.09 5.91 9.63
N LEU A 231 0.70 7.19 9.49
CA LEU A 231 0.34 8.03 10.64
C LEU A 231 -0.87 7.45 11.37
N PHE A 232 -1.88 7.00 10.64
CA PHE A 232 -3.08 6.41 11.23
C PHE A 232 -2.81 5.01 11.81
N PHE A 233 -2.24 4.09 11.04
CA PHE A 233 -2.09 2.71 11.45
C PHE A 233 -0.94 2.50 12.44
N ARG A 234 0.23 3.11 12.23
CA ARG A 234 1.41 2.88 13.08
C ARG A 234 1.48 3.94 14.18
N GLY A 235 1.45 5.20 13.77
CA GLY A 235 1.52 6.35 14.67
C GLY A 235 0.36 6.37 15.69
N PHE A 236 -0.86 6.10 15.24
CA PHE A 236 -2.04 6.10 16.10
C PHE A 236 -2.48 4.70 16.56
N LEU A 237 -3.06 3.88 15.68
CA LEU A 237 -3.81 2.67 16.04
C LEU A 237 -2.93 1.58 16.67
N PHE A 238 -1.82 1.23 16.03
CA PHE A 238 -0.86 0.26 16.55
C PHE A 238 -0.31 0.72 17.89
N SER A 239 0.10 1.98 17.99
CA SER A 239 0.60 2.55 19.24
C SER A 239 -0.43 2.53 20.36
N TRP A 240 -1.70 2.74 20.04
CA TRP A 240 -2.80 2.71 21.00
C TRP A 240 -3.08 1.29 21.52
N LEU A 241 -3.08 0.30 20.62
CA LEU A 241 -3.25 -1.12 20.96
C LEU A 241 -2.03 -1.68 21.72
N ARG A 242 -0.82 -1.31 21.29
CA ARG A 242 0.43 -1.83 21.84
C ARG A 242 0.65 -1.49 23.31
N LYS A 243 0.03 -0.42 23.81
CA LYS A 243 -0.02 -0.06 25.24
C LYS A 243 -0.83 -1.03 26.10
N ARG A 244 -1.82 -1.70 25.50
CA ARG A 244 -2.78 -2.58 26.19
C ARG A 244 -2.51 -4.05 25.93
N PHE A 245 -1.93 -4.35 24.78
CA PHE A 245 -1.81 -5.70 24.25
C PHE A 245 -0.37 -6.01 23.85
N SER A 246 -0.09 -7.31 23.71
CA SER A 246 1.20 -7.78 23.23
C SER A 246 1.48 -7.30 21.80
N PHE A 247 2.75 -7.32 21.41
CA PHE A 247 3.16 -7.04 20.02
C PHE A 247 2.39 -7.90 19.02
N GLY A 248 2.25 -9.21 19.30
CA GLY A 248 1.57 -10.15 18.42
C GLY A 248 0.10 -9.79 18.21
N LEU A 249 -0.66 -9.59 19.30
CA LEU A 249 -2.08 -9.25 19.20
C LEU A 249 -2.30 -7.88 18.53
N SER A 250 -1.50 -6.87 18.90
CA SER A 250 -1.60 -5.53 18.30
C SER A 250 -1.31 -5.56 16.80
N THR A 251 -0.28 -6.31 16.38
CA THR A 251 0.08 -6.47 14.97
C THR A 251 -1.02 -7.18 14.19
N LEU A 252 -1.56 -8.27 14.73
CA LEU A 252 -2.64 -9.02 14.07
C LEU A 252 -3.89 -8.16 13.85
N VAL A 253 -4.32 -7.42 14.88
CA VAL A 253 -5.50 -6.54 14.79
C VAL A 253 -5.28 -5.43 13.78
N VAL A 254 -4.12 -4.74 13.82
CA VAL A 254 -3.81 -3.66 12.88
C VAL A 254 -3.74 -4.17 11.45
N SER A 255 -3.03 -5.26 11.20
CA SER A 255 -2.89 -5.81 9.86
C SER A 255 -4.20 -6.33 9.29
N PHE A 256 -5.07 -6.91 10.12
CA PHE A 256 -6.41 -7.31 9.69
C PHE A 256 -7.26 -6.09 9.30
N ILE A 257 -7.33 -5.06 10.14
CA ILE A 257 -8.09 -3.84 9.85
C ILE A 257 -7.55 -3.17 8.58
N PHE A 258 -6.21 -3.08 8.45
CA PHE A 258 -5.55 -2.54 7.26
C PHE A 258 -6.00 -3.28 6.00
N ALA A 259 -5.92 -4.62 5.99
CA ALA A 259 -6.32 -5.44 4.84
C ALA A 259 -7.83 -5.38 4.52
N VAL A 260 -8.70 -5.32 5.53
CA VAL A 260 -10.16 -5.20 5.31
C VAL A 260 -10.51 -3.86 4.66
N LEU A 261 -9.87 -2.77 5.09
CA LEU A 261 -10.11 -1.44 4.54
C LEU A 261 -9.66 -1.32 3.08
N HIS A 262 -8.81 -2.23 2.61
CA HIS A 262 -8.43 -2.38 1.21
C HIS A 262 -9.44 -3.17 0.36
N LYS A 263 -10.55 -3.67 0.92
CA LYS A 263 -11.74 -4.22 0.21
C LYS A 263 -11.45 -5.20 -0.93
N ARG A 264 -10.37 -5.98 -0.84
CA ARG A 264 -9.89 -6.87 -1.92
C ARG A 264 -9.52 -8.23 -1.35
N VAL A 265 -10.33 -9.22 -1.66
CA VAL A 265 -10.14 -10.58 -1.14
C VAL A 265 -8.92 -11.26 -1.77
N ASP A 266 -8.64 -10.99 -3.04
CA ASP A 266 -7.52 -11.55 -3.79
C ASP A 266 -6.14 -11.05 -3.33
N ASN A 267 -6.10 -9.89 -2.64
CA ASN A 267 -4.89 -9.31 -2.06
C ASN A 267 -4.84 -9.33 -0.55
N PHE A 268 -5.85 -9.90 0.10
CA PHE A 268 -6.01 -9.81 1.54
C PHE A 268 -4.77 -10.33 2.29
N LEU A 269 -4.25 -11.50 1.89
CA LEU A 269 -3.08 -12.11 2.53
C LEU A 269 -1.77 -11.34 2.26
N PRO A 270 -1.43 -10.94 1.02
CA PRO A 270 -0.27 -10.08 0.77
C PRO A 270 -0.28 -8.79 1.61
N ILE A 271 -1.44 -8.11 1.70
CA ILE A 271 -1.59 -6.86 2.44
C ILE A 271 -1.41 -7.08 3.95
N ILE A 272 -1.93 -8.19 4.50
CA ILE A 272 -1.66 -8.55 5.90
C ILE A 272 -0.15 -8.67 6.15
N ILE A 273 0.56 -9.38 5.26
CA ILE A 273 1.99 -9.61 5.43
C ILE A 273 2.76 -8.30 5.37
N LEU A 274 2.48 -7.43 4.39
CA LEU A 274 3.13 -6.13 4.32
C LEU A 274 2.85 -5.31 5.59
N SER A 275 1.61 -5.30 6.06
CA SER A 275 1.26 -4.59 7.29
C SER A 275 1.99 -5.14 8.53
N VAL A 276 2.13 -6.47 8.63
CA VAL A 276 2.93 -7.11 9.70
C VAL A 276 4.38 -6.62 9.66
N VAL A 277 5.00 -6.57 8.47
CA VAL A 277 6.37 -6.08 8.30
C VAL A 277 6.49 -4.61 8.71
N LEU A 278 5.54 -3.77 8.30
CA LEU A 278 5.53 -2.35 8.64
C LEU A 278 5.30 -2.11 10.15
N CYS A 279 4.46 -2.91 10.82
CA CYS A 279 4.31 -2.92 12.28
C CYS A 279 5.60 -3.35 12.97
N PHE A 280 6.27 -4.39 12.48
CA PHE A 280 7.57 -4.83 13.00
C PHE A 280 8.64 -3.74 12.86
N ILE A 281 8.75 -3.10 11.69
CA ILE A 281 9.70 -2.00 11.47
C ILE A 281 9.44 -0.85 12.45
N TYR A 282 8.17 -0.47 12.63
CA TYR A 282 7.81 0.59 13.58
C TYR A 282 8.10 0.20 15.03
N GLU A 283 7.73 -1.01 15.47
CA GLU A 283 8.00 -1.53 16.82
C GLU A 283 9.50 -1.47 17.14
N ARG A 284 10.35 -1.88 16.20
CA ARG A 284 11.81 -1.92 16.39
C ARG A 284 12.43 -0.53 16.40
N THR A 285 12.08 0.28 15.40
CA THR A 285 12.78 1.55 15.14
C THR A 285 12.18 2.73 15.90
N GLN A 286 10.93 2.62 16.35
CA GLN A 286 10.17 3.72 16.96
C GLN A 286 10.24 5.00 16.12
N ASN A 287 10.28 4.87 14.80
CA ASN A 287 10.39 5.98 13.87
C ASN A 287 9.56 5.69 12.63
N ILE A 288 8.47 6.45 12.48
CA ILE A 288 7.49 6.25 11.42
C ILE A 288 8.07 6.41 10.00
N LEU A 289 9.15 7.18 9.84
CA LEU A 289 9.80 7.37 8.54
C LEU A 289 10.30 6.05 7.94
N ASN A 290 10.71 5.09 8.78
CA ASN A 290 11.15 3.78 8.31
C ASN A 290 9.99 2.97 7.70
N SER A 291 8.80 3.02 8.30
CA SER A 291 7.60 2.37 7.76
C SER A 291 7.07 3.09 6.52
N ILE A 292 7.05 4.44 6.53
CA ILE A 292 6.66 5.24 5.36
C ILE A 292 7.57 4.89 4.18
N PHE A 293 8.87 4.82 4.39
CA PHE A 293 9.82 4.48 3.33
C PHE A 293 9.53 3.11 2.71
N ILE A 294 9.31 2.07 3.52
CA ILE A 294 9.04 0.73 2.99
C ILE A 294 7.68 0.65 2.29
N HIS A 295 6.67 1.32 2.82
CA HIS A 295 5.35 1.37 2.18
C HIS A 295 5.43 2.13 0.85
N SER A 296 6.05 3.32 0.82
CA SER A 296 6.30 4.08 -0.41
C SER A 296 7.13 3.30 -1.42
N LEU A 297 8.13 2.53 -0.98
CA LEU A 297 8.94 1.67 -1.84
C LEU A 297 8.10 0.53 -2.44
N HIS A 298 7.19 -0.05 -1.66
CA HIS A 298 6.25 -1.05 -2.15
C HIS A 298 5.36 -0.50 -3.27
N ASN A 299 4.74 0.65 -3.00
CA ASN A 299 3.91 1.33 -3.97
C ASN A 299 4.72 1.79 -5.20
N PHE A 300 5.97 2.23 -5.03
CA PHE A 300 6.83 2.61 -6.14
C PHE A 300 7.08 1.46 -7.10
N LEU A 301 7.43 0.29 -6.59
CA LEU A 301 7.64 -0.89 -7.41
C LEU A 301 6.35 -1.28 -8.16
N GLY A 302 5.20 -1.23 -7.50
CA GLY A 302 3.89 -1.44 -8.14
C GLY A 302 3.61 -0.45 -9.28
N VAL A 303 3.80 0.85 -9.04
CA VAL A 303 3.57 1.91 -10.04
C VAL A 303 4.51 1.71 -11.21
N LEU A 304 5.79 1.42 -10.94
CA LEU A 304 6.81 1.19 -11.97
C LEU A 304 6.39 0.04 -12.91
N LEU A 305 5.97 -1.11 -12.35
CA LEU A 305 5.46 -2.22 -13.16
C LEU A 305 4.25 -1.81 -13.99
N ILE A 306 3.25 -1.16 -13.38
CA ILE A 306 2.04 -0.74 -14.08
C ILE A 306 2.38 0.21 -15.24
N LEU A 307 3.19 1.24 -15.00
CA LEU A 307 3.59 2.19 -16.04
C LEU A 307 4.41 1.53 -17.16
N SER A 308 5.25 0.54 -16.83
CA SER A 308 6.00 -0.23 -17.82
C SER A 308 5.10 -1.05 -18.76
N LEU A 309 3.93 -1.47 -18.26
CA LEU A 309 2.94 -2.26 -18.99
C LEU A 309 1.88 -1.40 -19.69
N LYS A 310 1.70 -0.14 -19.28
CA LYS A 310 0.70 0.78 -19.84
C LYS A 310 0.72 0.90 -21.38
N PRO A 311 1.86 0.94 -22.09
CA PRO A 311 1.88 1.03 -23.55
C PRO A 311 1.23 -0.17 -24.27
N TYR A 312 1.17 -1.31 -23.60
CA TYR A 312 0.60 -2.56 -24.13
C TYR A 312 -0.85 -2.77 -23.71
N SER A 313 -1.39 -1.85 -22.91
CA SER A 313 -2.76 -1.90 -22.43
C SER A 313 -3.68 -1.18 -23.40
N PHE A 314 -4.78 -1.82 -23.74
CA PHE A 314 -5.92 -1.17 -24.40
C PHE A 314 -7.20 -1.46 -23.63
N ILE A 315 -8.11 -0.52 -23.75
CA ILE A 315 -9.44 -0.50 -23.11
C ILE A 315 -10.44 -0.94 -24.16
#